data_AF-A0AA39K1Q3-F1
#
_entry.id   AF-A0AA39K1Q3-F1
#
_cell.length_a   1.000
_cell.length_b   1.000
_cell.length_c   1.000
_cell.angle_alpha   90.00
_cell.angle_beta   90.00
_cell.angle_gamma   90.00
#
_symmetry.space_group_name_H-M   'P 1'
#
loop_
_entity.id
_entity.type
_entity.pdbx_description
1 polymer ?
#
loop_
_entity_poly.entity_id
_entity_poly.type
_entity_poly.pdbx_seq_one_letter_code
_entity_poly.pdbx_strand_id
1 'polypeptide(L)'
;MSVSGLNPRFKGIQDKGFLDIMKHASKDQNEITVLANAICTLLNDVESFHSNLMCLITQTSLAAALRHTAISSILTPIRDTAVEFYRAISAMWTETYLFLNRGLNISESHSESESSHKDIASAEHHIRAAQVDYMRACQIIETRFEDLLWDSEELLIAELRGCCGFEILLHLTKRFCTLSPYRLIIMEGLPRRFSMLWDDACEILACMNHLGEVMSRIQIRFRSPEWRAYYSGREDVIELFSKTLSFTFKWRDRICSSHVSRLYKFNSQELAIIGEYVGPWDPTQSVWNWYHFWWYNNRQMAVLIDNLP
;
A
#
# COMPACT_ATOMS: atom_id res chain seq x y z
N MET A 1 29.80 4.20 13.76
CA MET A 1 28.47 4.81 13.54
C MET A 1 28.07 4.50 12.10
N SER A 2 27.24 3.47 11.88
CA SER A 2 26.89 2.99 10.55
C SER A 2 25.68 3.75 9.99
N VAL A 3 25.91 4.50 8.92
CA VAL A 3 24.86 5.17 8.12
C VAL A 3 24.30 4.14 7.14
N SER A 4 23.35 3.34 7.59
CA SER A 4 22.47 2.56 6.70
C SER A 4 21.15 2.30 7.42
N GLY A 5 20.34 3.36 7.55
CA GLY A 5 18.99 3.31 8.12
C GLY A 5 17.95 2.74 7.15
N LEU A 6 18.31 1.74 6.34
CA LEU A 6 17.35 1.00 5.52
C LEU A 6 17.05 -0.33 6.18
N ASN A 7 15.79 -0.48 6.61
CA ASN A 7 15.25 -1.67 7.25
C ASN A 7 15.57 -2.93 6.40
N PRO A 8 16.16 -4.00 6.99
CA PRO A 8 16.62 -5.19 6.25
C PRO A 8 15.53 -5.97 5.49
N ARG A 9 14.25 -5.62 5.65
CA ARG A 9 13.11 -6.32 5.07
C ARG A 9 12.83 -6.04 3.59
N PHE A 10 13.59 -5.15 2.92
CA PHE A 10 13.18 -4.60 1.60
C PHE A 10 14.20 -4.73 0.47
N LYS A 11 14.89 -5.87 0.36
CA LYS A 11 15.90 -6.10 -0.69
C LYS A 11 15.34 -6.53 -2.06
N GLY A 12 14.03 -6.77 -2.20
CA GLY A 12 13.46 -7.41 -3.39
C GLY A 12 12.96 -6.50 -4.51
N ILE A 13 12.77 -5.20 -4.28
CA ILE A 13 11.93 -4.36 -5.16
C ILE A 13 12.68 -3.14 -5.76
N GLN A 14 13.92 -2.90 -5.34
CA GLN A 14 14.67 -1.70 -5.75
C GLN A 14 15.65 -2.03 -6.88
N ASP A 15 15.44 -1.44 -8.06
CA ASP A 15 16.37 -1.56 -9.18
C ASP A 15 17.73 -0.97 -8.76
N LYS A 16 18.77 -1.80 -8.76
CA LYS A 16 20.11 -1.46 -8.28
C LYS A 16 20.66 -0.21 -8.97
N GLY A 17 20.29 -0.01 -10.24
CA GLY A 17 20.67 1.17 -11.02
C GLY A 17 20.11 2.48 -10.47
N PHE A 18 18.90 2.50 -9.91
CA PHE A 18 18.28 3.73 -9.38
C PHE A 18 18.96 4.18 -8.08
N LEU A 19 19.21 3.26 -7.16
CA LEU A 19 19.89 3.55 -5.89
C LEU A 19 21.32 4.04 -6.08
N ASP A 20 22.04 3.50 -7.06
CA ASP A 20 23.43 3.89 -7.31
C ASP A 20 23.51 5.32 -7.90
N ILE A 21 22.51 5.77 -8.65
CA ILE A 21 22.44 7.15 -9.17
C ILE A 21 22.14 8.15 -8.05
N MET A 22 21.23 7.82 -7.14
CA MET A 22 20.95 8.69 -5.99
C MET A 22 22.16 8.87 -5.07
N LYS A 23 23.06 7.87 -5.01
CA LYS A 23 24.33 7.98 -4.27
C LYS A 23 25.36 8.87 -4.96
N HIS A 24 25.25 9.04 -6.28
CA HIS A 24 26.18 9.83 -7.09
C HIS A 24 25.67 11.24 -7.43
N ALA A 25 24.41 11.55 -7.14
CA ALA A 25 23.87 12.91 -7.26
C ALA A 25 24.66 13.88 -6.34
N SER A 26 25.13 14.99 -6.91
CA SER A 26 25.95 15.97 -6.17
C SER A 26 25.14 16.66 -5.05
N LYS A 27 25.82 17.18 -4.01
CA LYS A 27 25.18 17.92 -2.90
C LYS A 27 24.30 19.10 -3.35
N ASP A 28 24.46 19.59 -4.57
CA ASP A 28 23.68 20.70 -5.14
C ASP A 28 22.39 20.25 -5.86
N GLN A 29 22.21 18.96 -6.15
CA GLN A 29 20.98 18.33 -6.70
C GLN A 29 20.01 17.85 -5.61
N ASN A 30 20.09 18.46 -4.44
CA ASN A 30 19.48 17.98 -3.20
C ASN A 30 17.95 17.78 -3.35
N GLU A 31 17.23 18.73 -3.97
CA GLU A 31 15.76 18.69 -3.97
C GLU A 31 15.17 17.59 -4.86
N ILE A 32 15.75 17.32 -6.04
CA ILE A 32 15.28 16.25 -6.94
C ILE A 32 15.65 14.87 -6.38
N THR A 33 16.81 14.77 -5.72
CA THR A 33 17.21 13.53 -5.03
C THR A 33 16.30 13.26 -3.82
N VAL A 34 15.93 14.30 -3.07
CA VAL A 34 14.94 14.20 -1.99
C VAL A 34 13.58 13.79 -2.54
N LEU A 35 13.16 14.30 -3.71
CA LEU A 35 11.91 13.89 -4.37
C LEU A 35 11.92 12.40 -4.72
N ALA A 36 13.00 11.93 -5.34
CA ALA A 36 13.22 10.52 -5.66
C ALA A 36 13.17 9.63 -4.39
N ASN A 37 13.84 10.05 -3.31
CA ASN A 37 13.79 9.36 -2.02
C ASN A 37 12.37 9.31 -1.44
N ALA A 38 11.63 10.43 -1.46
CA ALA A 38 10.26 10.50 -0.96
C ALA A 38 9.33 9.56 -1.74
N ILE A 39 9.47 9.50 -3.07
CA ILE A 39 8.75 8.55 -3.93
C ILE A 39 9.09 7.11 -3.54
N CYS A 40 10.36 6.79 -3.29
CA CYS A 40 10.77 5.46 -2.86
C CYS A 40 10.30 5.08 -1.45
N THR A 41 10.23 6.02 -0.52
CA THR A 41 9.71 5.77 0.82
C THR A 41 8.22 5.47 0.75
N LEU A 42 7.44 6.37 0.14
CA LEU A 42 5.99 6.22 -0.06
C LEU A 42 5.64 4.87 -0.71
N LEU A 43 6.49 4.43 -1.64
CA LEU A 43 6.38 3.13 -2.24
C LEU A 43 6.42 1.97 -1.25
N ASN A 44 7.47 1.94 -0.42
CA ASN A 44 7.71 0.85 0.50
C ASN A 44 6.59 0.79 1.54
N ASP A 45 6.10 1.96 1.96
CA ASP A 45 5.01 2.08 2.92
C ASP A 45 3.70 1.55 2.30
N VAL A 46 3.40 1.89 1.04
CA VAL A 46 2.25 1.33 0.29
C VAL A 46 2.33 -0.18 0.11
N GLU A 47 3.51 -0.74 -0.15
CA GLU A 47 3.70 -2.20 -0.24
C GLU A 47 3.59 -2.89 1.14
N SER A 48 4.11 -2.26 2.20
CA SER A 48 3.94 -2.72 3.59
C SER A 48 2.46 -2.80 3.96
N PHE A 49 1.75 -1.70 3.76
CA PHE A 49 0.32 -1.60 3.99
C PHE A 49 -0.45 -2.67 3.21
N HIS A 50 -0.16 -2.84 1.92
CA HIS A 50 -0.79 -3.86 1.09
C HIS A 50 -0.55 -5.27 1.61
N SER A 51 0.69 -5.58 1.96
CA SER A 51 1.06 -6.88 2.51
C SER A 51 0.33 -7.17 3.83
N ASN A 52 0.31 -6.20 4.75
CA ASN A 52 -0.35 -6.34 6.05
C ASN A 52 -1.86 -6.50 5.88
N LEU A 53 -2.47 -5.76 4.94
CA LEU A 53 -3.90 -5.84 4.66
C LEU A 53 -4.29 -7.19 4.07
N MET A 54 -3.54 -7.63 3.05
CA MET A 54 -3.75 -8.95 2.45
C MET A 54 -3.53 -10.07 3.45
N CYS A 55 -2.56 -9.93 4.36
CA CYS A 55 -2.31 -10.90 5.41
C CYS A 55 -3.45 -10.96 6.43
N LEU A 56 -3.98 -9.81 6.89
CA LEU A 56 -5.17 -9.73 7.75
C LEU A 56 -6.35 -10.46 7.09
N ILE A 57 -6.67 -10.08 5.85
CA ILE A 57 -7.79 -10.63 5.10
C ILE A 57 -7.65 -12.15 4.94
N THR A 58 -6.50 -12.58 4.45
CA THR A 58 -6.21 -13.99 4.16
C THR A 58 -6.27 -14.86 5.41
N GLN A 59 -5.55 -14.46 6.45
CA GLN A 59 -5.40 -15.30 7.64
C GLN A 59 -6.67 -15.40 8.45
N THR A 60 -7.40 -14.29 8.57
CA THR A 60 -8.70 -14.25 9.26
C THR A 60 -9.72 -15.12 8.55
N SER A 61 -9.79 -15.06 7.22
CA SER A 61 -10.69 -15.91 6.44
C SER A 61 -10.33 -17.39 6.52
N LEU A 62 -9.04 -17.75 6.54
CA LEU A 62 -8.61 -19.13 6.78
C LEU A 62 -8.97 -19.61 8.19
N ALA A 63 -8.80 -18.75 9.20
CA ALA A 63 -9.09 -19.08 10.59
C ALA A 63 -10.59 -19.27 10.86
N ALA A 64 -11.44 -18.72 9.99
CA ALA A 64 -12.89 -18.79 10.06
C ALA A 64 -13.53 -19.54 8.89
N ALA A 65 -12.91 -20.62 8.42
CA ALA A 65 -13.42 -21.40 7.29
C ALA A 65 -14.89 -21.87 7.42
N LEU A 66 -15.43 -21.88 8.65
CA LEU A 66 -16.82 -22.26 8.98
C LEU A 66 -17.75 -21.06 9.29
N ARG A 67 -17.23 -19.83 9.27
CA ARG A 67 -17.94 -18.56 9.53
C ARG A 67 -17.59 -17.52 8.45
N HIS A 68 -17.50 -17.97 7.20
CA HIS A 68 -16.98 -17.16 6.11
C HIS A 68 -17.87 -15.95 5.83
N THR A 69 -19.19 -16.11 5.90
CA THR A 69 -20.15 -15.00 5.71
C THR A 69 -19.96 -13.88 6.73
N ALA A 70 -19.87 -14.24 8.02
CA ALA A 70 -19.72 -13.27 9.11
C ALA A 70 -18.35 -12.58 9.09
N ILE A 71 -17.26 -13.32 8.84
CA ILE A 71 -15.94 -12.69 8.67
C ILE A 71 -15.87 -11.82 7.41
N SER A 72 -16.47 -12.25 6.31
CA SER A 72 -16.50 -11.48 5.07
C SER A 72 -17.28 -10.17 5.25
N SER A 73 -18.37 -10.15 6.02
CA SER A 73 -19.14 -8.93 6.28
C SER A 73 -18.35 -7.90 7.11
N ILE A 74 -17.47 -8.35 8.00
CA ILE A 74 -16.58 -7.48 8.79
C ILE A 74 -15.38 -6.99 7.94
N LEU A 75 -14.76 -7.87 7.15
CA LEU A 75 -13.59 -7.52 6.34
C LEU A 75 -13.93 -6.69 5.08
N THR A 76 -15.16 -6.77 4.57
CA THR A 76 -15.59 -6.06 3.37
C THR A 76 -15.46 -4.54 3.51
N PRO A 77 -15.99 -3.89 4.58
CA PRO A 77 -15.78 -2.47 4.82
C PRO A 77 -14.30 -2.06 4.88
N ILE A 78 -13.43 -2.85 5.54
CA ILE A 78 -11.98 -2.56 5.63
C ILE A 78 -11.38 -2.55 4.23
N ARG A 79 -11.67 -3.61 3.44
CA ARG A 79 -11.24 -3.71 2.05
C ARG A 79 -11.71 -2.51 1.23
N ASP A 80 -12.98 -2.17 1.31
CA ASP A 80 -13.57 -1.12 0.47
C ASP A 80 -12.98 0.26 0.82
N THR A 81 -12.79 0.54 2.11
CA THR A 81 -12.11 1.76 2.57
C THR A 81 -10.65 1.79 2.12
N ALA A 82 -9.93 0.67 2.20
CA ALA A 82 -8.57 0.57 1.68
C ALA A 82 -8.52 0.77 0.15
N VAL A 83 -9.48 0.26 -0.61
CA VAL A 83 -9.58 0.50 -2.06
C VAL A 83 -9.81 1.99 -2.36
N GLU A 84 -10.65 2.67 -1.60
CA GLU A 84 -10.81 4.13 -1.72
C GLU A 84 -9.49 4.86 -1.43
N PHE A 85 -8.75 4.44 -0.41
CA PHE A 85 -7.44 4.98 -0.08
C PHE A 85 -6.43 4.77 -1.22
N TYR A 86 -6.32 3.56 -1.77
CA TYR A 86 -5.46 3.29 -2.94
C TYR A 86 -5.83 4.15 -4.15
N ARG A 87 -7.12 4.43 -4.37
CA ARG A 87 -7.55 5.32 -5.47
C ARG A 87 -7.08 6.76 -5.24
N ALA A 88 -7.16 7.27 -4.01
CA ALA A 88 -6.65 8.60 -3.67
C ALA A 88 -5.12 8.67 -3.86
N ILE A 89 -4.38 7.68 -3.36
CA ILE A 89 -2.92 7.57 -3.58
C ILE A 89 -2.59 7.54 -5.07
N SER A 90 -3.31 6.73 -5.85
CA SER A 90 -3.07 6.61 -7.29
C SER A 90 -3.37 7.90 -8.07
N ALA A 91 -4.35 8.69 -7.63
CA ALA A 91 -4.65 10.00 -8.21
C ALA A 91 -3.50 10.98 -7.92
N MET A 92 -3.07 11.08 -6.66
CA MET A 92 -1.91 11.89 -6.27
C MET A 92 -0.63 11.49 -7.03
N TRP A 93 -0.43 10.18 -7.24
CA TRP A 93 0.72 9.66 -7.98
C TRP A 93 0.67 10.05 -9.47
N THR A 94 -0.53 10.12 -10.04
CA THR A 94 -0.73 10.62 -11.42
C THR A 94 -0.34 12.10 -11.50
N GLU A 95 -0.75 12.92 -10.53
CA GLU A 95 -0.38 14.33 -10.47
C GLU A 95 1.14 14.53 -10.24
N THR A 96 1.76 13.67 -9.42
CA THR A 96 3.22 13.66 -9.21
C THR A 96 3.97 13.32 -10.51
N TYR A 97 3.49 12.32 -11.26
CA TYR A 97 4.03 11.99 -12.58
C TYR A 97 3.93 13.17 -13.55
N LEU A 98 2.76 13.82 -13.61
CA LEU A 98 2.56 14.98 -14.49
C LEU A 98 3.44 16.15 -14.09
N PHE A 99 3.61 16.41 -12.79
CA PHE A 99 4.56 17.40 -12.28
C PHE A 99 6.01 17.11 -12.73
N LEU A 100 6.48 15.86 -12.56
CA LEU A 100 7.80 15.43 -13.00
C LEU A 100 7.99 15.63 -14.51
N ASN A 101 6.96 15.34 -15.31
CA ASN A 101 6.99 15.52 -16.76
C ASN A 101 7.14 17.01 -17.13
N ARG A 102 6.46 17.92 -16.40
CA ARG A 102 6.66 19.37 -16.57
C ARG A 102 8.06 19.80 -16.15
N GLY A 103 8.58 19.27 -15.04
CA GLY A 103 9.94 19.53 -14.59
C GLY A 103 11.00 19.10 -15.61
N LEU A 104 10.79 17.95 -16.27
CA LEU A 104 11.64 17.47 -17.36
C LEU A 104 11.62 18.44 -18.55
N ASN A 105 10.43 18.85 -19.02
CA ASN A 105 10.30 19.82 -20.11
C ASN A 105 11.02 21.15 -19.81
N ILE A 106 10.88 21.65 -18.57
CA ILE A 106 11.56 22.87 -18.11
C ILE A 106 13.08 22.67 -18.16
N SER A 107 13.57 21.51 -17.72
CA SER A 107 15.00 21.18 -17.68
C SER A 107 15.60 20.97 -19.08
N GLU A 108 14.83 20.44 -20.04
CA GLU A 108 15.24 20.26 -21.44
C GLU A 108 15.20 21.57 -22.24
N SER A 109 14.40 22.56 -21.81
CA SER A 109 14.31 23.84 -22.50
C SER A 109 15.58 24.68 -22.30
N HIS A 110 16.21 25.08 -23.42
CA HIS A 110 17.44 25.89 -23.43
C HIS A 110 17.20 27.41 -23.37
N SER A 111 15.97 27.89 -23.31
CA SER A 111 15.67 29.33 -23.24
C SER A 111 14.40 29.65 -22.45
N GLU A 112 14.33 30.89 -21.94
CA GLU A 112 13.12 31.48 -21.35
C GLU A 112 12.06 31.73 -22.42
N SER A 113 11.52 30.66 -22.99
CA SER A 113 10.44 30.71 -23.96
C SER A 113 9.08 30.80 -23.27
N GLU A 114 8.08 31.26 -24.00
CA GLU A 114 6.67 31.27 -23.56
C GLU A 114 6.17 29.86 -23.18
N SER A 115 6.78 28.80 -23.72
CA SER A 115 6.48 27.41 -23.33
C SER A 115 6.94 27.07 -21.91
N SER A 116 8.10 27.58 -21.46
CA SER A 116 8.60 27.38 -20.09
C SER A 116 7.64 27.94 -19.05
N HIS A 117 7.06 29.12 -19.30
CA HIS A 117 6.06 29.71 -18.40
C HIS A 117 4.77 28.89 -18.30
N LYS A 118 4.32 28.29 -19.41
CA LYS A 118 3.16 27.38 -19.41
C LYS A 118 3.44 26.10 -18.62
N ASP A 119 4.63 25.53 -18.75
CA ASP A 119 5.01 24.34 -17.98
C ASP A 119 5.13 24.63 -16.48
N ILE A 120 5.63 25.80 -16.07
CA ILE A 120 5.67 26.22 -14.65
C ILE A 120 4.26 26.36 -14.07
N ALA A 121 3.34 27.00 -14.79
CA ALA A 121 1.94 27.13 -14.36
C ALA A 121 1.24 25.77 -14.29
N SER A 122 1.53 24.87 -15.24
CA SER A 122 1.03 23.50 -15.23
C SER A 122 1.59 22.70 -14.05
N ALA A 123 2.87 22.82 -13.73
CA ALA A 123 3.49 22.16 -12.58
C ALA A 123 2.81 22.57 -11.27
N GLU A 124 2.49 23.86 -11.12
CA GLU A 124 1.75 24.38 -9.97
C GLU A 124 0.31 23.85 -9.89
N HIS A 125 -0.37 23.69 -11.04
CA HIS A 125 -1.68 23.06 -11.09
C HIS A 125 -1.64 21.62 -10.58
N HIS A 126 -0.65 20.82 -11.01
CA HIS A 126 -0.49 19.44 -10.56
C HIS A 126 -0.18 19.32 -9.07
N ILE A 127 0.60 20.25 -8.49
CA ILE A 127 0.80 20.31 -7.03
C ILE A 127 -0.52 20.52 -6.29
N ARG A 128 -1.34 21.48 -6.75
CA ARG A 128 -2.65 21.73 -6.13
C ARG A 128 -3.59 20.53 -6.26
N ALA A 129 -3.60 19.87 -7.41
CA ALA A 129 -4.41 18.67 -7.62
C ALA A 129 -3.94 17.53 -6.69
N ALA A 130 -2.63 17.29 -6.60
CA ALA A 130 -2.05 16.32 -5.67
C ALA A 130 -2.42 16.63 -4.20
N GLN A 131 -2.44 17.91 -3.82
CA GLN A 131 -2.87 18.32 -2.48
C GLN A 131 -4.33 17.98 -2.20
N VAL A 132 -5.22 18.15 -3.19
CA VAL A 132 -6.64 17.76 -3.05
C VAL A 132 -6.77 16.26 -2.83
N ASP A 133 -6.02 15.46 -3.58
CA ASP A 133 -6.03 14.00 -3.42
C ASP A 133 -5.41 13.54 -2.09
N TYR A 134 -4.37 14.24 -1.61
CA TYR A 134 -3.83 14.04 -0.27
C TYR A 134 -4.87 14.34 0.82
N MET A 135 -5.56 15.48 0.74
CA MET A 135 -6.62 15.81 1.71
C MET A 135 -7.76 14.78 1.70
N ARG A 136 -8.11 14.25 0.52
CA ARG A 136 -9.06 13.14 0.41
C ARG A 136 -8.53 11.88 1.09
N ALA A 137 -7.24 11.57 0.94
CA ALA A 137 -6.61 10.43 1.59
C ALA A 137 -6.63 10.58 3.13
N CYS A 138 -6.31 11.77 3.66
CA CYS A 138 -6.45 12.08 5.09
C CYS A 138 -7.88 11.83 5.57
N GLN A 139 -8.88 12.36 4.86
CA GLN A 139 -10.29 12.16 5.23
C GLN A 139 -10.64 10.67 5.30
N ILE A 140 -10.21 9.86 4.34
CA ILE A 140 -10.48 8.41 4.36
C ILE A 140 -9.89 7.75 5.61
N ILE A 141 -8.63 8.08 5.94
CA ILE A 141 -7.93 7.44 7.06
C ILE A 141 -8.44 7.94 8.41
N GLU A 142 -8.42 9.26 8.62
CA GLU A 142 -8.72 9.90 9.90
C GLU A 142 -10.20 9.82 10.30
N THR A 143 -11.14 9.77 9.34
CA THR A 143 -12.58 9.83 9.67
C THR A 143 -13.31 8.50 9.53
N ARG A 144 -12.68 7.50 8.89
CA ARG A 144 -13.35 6.23 8.59
C ARG A 144 -12.49 5.02 8.89
N PHE A 145 -11.20 5.05 8.54
CA PHE A 145 -10.37 3.86 8.65
C PHE A 145 -10.01 3.53 10.09
N GLU A 146 -9.67 4.53 10.92
CA GLU A 146 -9.33 4.33 12.33
C GLU A 146 -10.45 3.62 13.11
N ASP A 147 -11.62 4.25 13.17
CA ASP A 147 -12.79 3.70 13.87
C ASP A 147 -13.15 2.31 13.33
N LEU A 148 -13.11 2.14 12.01
CA LEU A 148 -13.41 0.87 11.38
C LEU A 148 -12.43 -0.24 11.77
N LEU A 149 -11.13 0.06 11.89
CA LEU A 149 -10.13 -0.91 12.32
C LEU A 149 -10.42 -1.38 13.75
N TRP A 150 -10.68 -0.45 14.67
CA TRP A 150 -10.91 -0.78 16.09
C TRP A 150 -12.25 -1.47 16.33
N ASP A 151 -13.32 -1.02 15.68
CA ASP A 151 -14.63 -1.69 15.74
C ASP A 151 -14.56 -3.11 15.16
N SER A 152 -13.79 -3.29 14.08
CA SER A 152 -13.63 -4.60 13.45
C SER A 152 -12.78 -5.55 14.27
N GLU A 153 -11.81 -5.06 15.05
CA GLU A 153 -10.94 -5.91 15.86
C GLU A 153 -11.75 -6.77 16.84
N GLU A 154 -12.61 -6.16 17.63
CA GLU A 154 -13.43 -6.87 18.62
C GLU A 154 -14.39 -7.85 17.96
N LEU A 155 -15.01 -7.43 16.83
CA LEU A 155 -15.93 -8.26 16.07
C LEU A 155 -15.23 -9.50 15.49
N LEU A 156 -14.03 -9.32 14.90
CA LEU A 156 -13.26 -10.45 14.37
C LEU A 156 -12.83 -11.41 15.48
N ILE A 157 -12.41 -10.90 16.64
CA ILE A 157 -12.05 -11.74 17.79
C ILE A 157 -13.26 -12.54 18.28
N ALA A 158 -14.44 -11.91 18.39
CA ALA A 158 -15.66 -12.57 18.83
C ALA A 158 -16.09 -13.68 17.86
N GLU A 159 -16.10 -13.37 16.56
CA GLU A 159 -16.44 -14.32 15.49
C GLU A 159 -15.47 -15.50 15.42
N LEU A 160 -14.17 -15.24 15.53
CA LEU A 160 -13.16 -16.30 15.54
C LEU A 160 -13.27 -17.14 16.81
N ARG A 161 -13.54 -16.56 17.98
CA ARG A 161 -13.73 -17.33 19.22
C ARG A 161 -14.90 -18.31 19.08
N GLY A 162 -16.02 -17.84 18.50
CA GLY A 162 -17.26 -18.59 18.35
C GLY A 162 -17.87 -19.01 19.69
N CYS A 163 -18.90 -19.85 19.64
CA CYS A 163 -19.58 -20.36 20.83
C CYS A 163 -18.84 -21.55 21.47
N CYS A 164 -19.15 -21.88 22.72
CA CYS A 164 -18.55 -23.03 23.42
C CYS A 164 -18.76 -24.38 22.68
N GLY A 165 -19.88 -24.54 21.97
CA GLY A 165 -20.14 -25.71 21.13
C GLY A 165 -19.26 -25.78 19.89
N PHE A 166 -18.73 -24.65 19.42
CA PHE A 166 -17.86 -24.59 18.25
C PHE A 166 -16.51 -25.24 18.52
N GLU A 167 -15.93 -25.02 19.71
CA GLU A 167 -14.69 -25.71 20.11
C GLU A 167 -14.88 -27.22 20.23
N ILE A 168 -16.04 -27.66 20.73
CA ILE A 168 -16.39 -29.08 20.80
C ILE A 168 -16.45 -29.69 19.38
N LEU A 169 -17.06 -28.99 18.41
CA LEU A 169 -17.10 -29.42 17.01
C LEU A 169 -15.69 -29.51 16.37
N LEU A 170 -14.83 -28.53 16.65
CA LEU A 170 -13.45 -28.51 16.14
C LEU A 170 -12.61 -29.67 16.73
N HIS A 171 -12.78 -29.98 18.01
CA HIS A 171 -12.04 -31.04 18.69
C HIS A 171 -12.55 -32.45 18.37
N LEU A 172 -13.87 -32.63 18.19
CA LEU A 172 -14.46 -33.93 17.89
C LEU A 172 -14.13 -34.43 16.48
N THR A 173 -13.84 -33.53 15.56
CA THR A 173 -13.55 -33.91 14.18
C THR A 173 -12.05 -33.90 13.95
N LYS A 174 -11.44 -35.08 13.75
CA LYS A 174 -10.02 -35.22 13.35
C LYS A 174 -9.63 -34.35 12.14
N ARG A 175 -10.61 -33.96 11.32
CA ARG A 175 -10.44 -33.06 10.18
C ARG A 175 -10.15 -31.61 10.60
N PHE A 176 -10.63 -31.11 11.75
CA PHE A 176 -10.52 -29.69 12.11
C PHE A 176 -9.48 -29.42 13.22
N CYS A 177 -8.74 -30.43 13.69
CA CYS A 177 -7.81 -30.28 14.82
C CYS A 177 -6.69 -29.24 14.59
N THR A 178 -6.32 -28.96 13.34
CA THR A 178 -5.34 -27.93 12.99
C THR A 178 -5.93 -26.52 12.95
N LEU A 179 -7.25 -26.39 12.84
CA LEU A 179 -7.94 -25.09 12.73
C LEU A 179 -8.05 -24.39 14.08
N SER A 180 -8.33 -25.13 15.17
CA SER A 180 -8.41 -24.56 16.54
C SER A 180 -7.12 -23.83 16.97
N PRO A 181 -5.91 -24.43 16.92
CA PRO A 181 -4.68 -23.73 17.30
C PRO A 181 -4.31 -22.60 16.34
N TYR A 182 -4.55 -22.77 15.03
CA TYR A 182 -4.29 -21.72 14.04
C TYR A 182 -5.16 -20.48 14.31
N ARG A 183 -6.44 -20.69 14.58
CA ARG A 183 -7.39 -19.63 14.90
C ARG A 183 -7.01 -18.84 16.14
N LEU A 184 -6.55 -19.51 17.20
CA LEU A 184 -6.03 -18.84 18.40
C LEU A 184 -4.83 -17.95 18.08
N ILE A 185 -3.86 -18.44 17.30
CA ILE A 185 -2.71 -17.65 16.84
C ILE A 185 -3.16 -16.41 16.07
N ILE A 186 -4.13 -16.55 15.17
CA ILE A 186 -4.65 -15.42 14.41
C ILE A 186 -5.35 -14.43 15.34
N MET A 187 -6.22 -14.88 16.24
CA MET A 187 -6.91 -14.03 17.21
C MET A 187 -5.95 -13.24 18.08
N GLU A 188 -4.92 -13.88 18.64
CA GLU A 188 -3.89 -13.21 19.46
C GLU A 188 -3.07 -12.20 18.66
N GLY A 189 -2.92 -12.43 17.35
CA GLY A 189 -2.20 -11.56 16.44
C GLY A 189 -3.01 -10.36 15.91
N LEU A 190 -4.34 -10.38 15.99
CA LEU A 190 -5.21 -9.34 15.42
C LEU A 190 -4.88 -7.92 15.93
N PRO A 191 -4.79 -7.65 17.24
CA PRO A 191 -4.54 -6.29 17.73
C PRO A 191 -3.27 -5.67 17.12
N ARG A 192 -2.21 -6.48 17.04
CA ARG A 192 -0.94 -6.04 16.44
C ARG A 192 -1.08 -5.77 14.94
N ARG A 193 -1.88 -6.55 14.21
CA ARG A 193 -2.09 -6.34 12.77
C ARG A 193 -2.89 -5.07 12.49
N PHE A 194 -3.91 -4.80 13.29
CA PHE A 194 -4.68 -3.55 13.20
C PHE A 194 -3.81 -2.33 13.49
N SER A 195 -2.99 -2.38 14.55
CA SER A 195 -1.99 -1.33 14.84
C SER A 195 -1.01 -1.14 13.67
N MET A 196 -0.47 -2.22 13.10
CA MET A 196 0.45 -2.10 11.96
C MET A 196 -0.22 -1.47 10.73
N LEU A 197 -1.49 -1.81 10.45
CA LEU A 197 -2.23 -1.21 9.34
C LEU A 197 -2.49 0.28 9.54
N TRP A 198 -2.80 0.66 10.78
CA TRP A 198 -2.95 2.05 11.16
C TRP A 198 -1.62 2.81 11.00
N ASP A 199 -0.55 2.29 11.58
CA ASP A 199 0.78 2.88 11.53
C ASP A 199 1.26 3.04 10.08
N ASP A 200 1.14 1.99 9.25
CA ASP A 200 1.47 2.04 7.82
C ASP A 200 0.64 3.13 7.09
N ALA A 201 -0.66 3.26 7.39
CA ALA A 201 -1.50 4.28 6.76
C ALA A 201 -1.08 5.71 7.15
N CYS A 202 -0.73 5.93 8.43
CA CYS A 202 -0.20 7.20 8.90
C CYS A 202 1.16 7.53 8.27
N GLU A 203 2.05 6.54 8.12
CA GLU A 203 3.35 6.70 7.46
C GLU A 203 3.18 7.10 5.98
N ILE A 204 2.25 6.45 5.27
CA ILE A 204 1.87 6.82 3.89
C ILE A 204 1.43 8.30 3.83
N LEU A 205 0.52 8.73 4.71
CA LEU A 205 0.04 10.12 4.73
C LEU A 205 1.18 11.11 5.01
N ALA A 206 2.02 10.82 6.00
CA ALA A 206 3.18 11.66 6.33
C ALA A 206 4.13 11.79 5.13
N CYS A 207 4.38 10.68 4.43
CA CYS A 207 5.24 10.68 3.25
C CYS A 207 4.59 11.42 2.06
N MET A 208 3.27 11.31 1.88
CA MET A 208 2.54 12.09 0.86
C MET A 208 2.62 13.60 1.13
N ASN A 209 2.44 14.03 2.39
CA ASN A 209 2.59 15.43 2.76
C ASN A 209 4.01 15.93 2.47
N HIS A 210 5.02 15.16 2.90
CA HIS A 210 6.42 15.49 2.63
C HIS A 210 6.70 15.59 1.12
N LEU A 211 6.16 14.67 0.32
CA LEU A 211 6.29 14.70 -1.14
C LEU A 211 5.72 16.00 -1.73
N GLY A 212 4.54 16.44 -1.28
CA GLY A 212 3.93 17.72 -1.68
C GLY A 212 4.80 18.93 -1.33
N GLU A 213 5.42 18.95 -0.14
CA GLU A 213 6.36 20.00 0.25
C GLU A 213 7.61 20.03 -0.64
N VAL A 214 8.16 18.86 -0.97
CA VAL A 214 9.33 18.74 -1.86
C VAL A 214 8.99 19.26 -3.25
N MET A 215 7.85 18.84 -3.82
CA MET A 215 7.37 19.32 -5.12
C MET A 215 7.18 20.84 -5.12
N SER A 216 6.64 21.41 -4.04
CA SER A 216 6.47 22.85 -3.88
C SER A 216 7.81 23.60 -3.85
N ARG A 217 8.83 23.08 -3.15
CA ARG A 217 10.18 23.66 -3.15
C ARG A 217 10.79 23.67 -4.56
N ILE A 218 10.71 22.54 -5.27
CA ILE A 218 11.19 22.41 -6.65
C ILE A 218 10.45 23.40 -7.56
N GLN A 219 9.14 23.56 -7.40
CA GLN A 219 8.35 24.51 -8.18
C GLN A 219 8.79 25.96 -7.96
N ILE A 220 9.12 26.34 -6.72
CA ILE A 220 9.70 27.66 -6.42
C ILE A 220 11.04 27.83 -7.15
N ARG A 221 11.87 26.78 -7.22
CA ARG A 221 13.13 26.82 -7.98
C ARG A 221 12.90 27.02 -9.47
N PHE A 222 11.90 26.36 -10.06
CA PHE A 222 11.56 26.57 -11.47
C PHE A 222 11.16 28.02 -11.79
N ARG A 223 10.68 28.79 -10.81
CA ARG A 223 10.39 30.22 -11.00
C ARG A 223 11.63 31.10 -10.97
N SER A 224 12.78 30.64 -10.48
CA SER A 224 14.03 31.41 -10.45
C SER A 224 14.72 31.35 -11.83
N PRO A 225 14.90 32.51 -12.51
CA PRO A 225 15.67 32.58 -13.75
C PRO A 225 17.10 32.07 -13.59
N GLU A 226 17.74 32.37 -12.47
CA GLU A 226 19.13 31.98 -12.19
C GLU A 226 19.26 30.46 -12.03
N TRP A 227 18.32 29.85 -11.31
CA TRP A 227 18.29 28.39 -11.14
C TRP A 227 18.06 27.70 -12.49
N ARG A 228 17.10 28.18 -13.29
CA ARG A 228 16.85 27.65 -14.64
C ARG A 228 18.08 27.79 -15.53
N ALA A 229 18.71 28.96 -15.59
CA ALA A 229 19.91 29.16 -16.39
C ALA A 229 21.07 28.23 -16.00
N TYR A 230 21.18 27.86 -14.72
CA TYR A 230 22.22 26.96 -14.22
C TYR A 230 21.95 25.48 -14.49
N TYR A 231 20.67 25.06 -14.49
CA TYR A 231 20.29 23.64 -14.59
C TYR A 231 19.65 23.22 -15.92
N SER A 232 19.19 24.17 -16.74
CA SER A 232 18.68 23.89 -18.09
C SER A 232 19.76 23.27 -18.98
N GLY A 233 19.41 22.18 -19.66
CA GLY A 233 20.32 21.46 -20.56
C GLY A 233 21.37 20.61 -19.86
N ARG A 234 21.39 20.53 -18.53
CA ARG A 234 22.30 19.66 -17.79
C ARG A 234 21.84 18.19 -17.87
N GLU A 235 22.64 17.37 -18.55
CA GLU A 235 22.35 15.95 -18.78
C GLU A 235 22.08 15.18 -17.48
N ASP A 236 22.83 15.46 -16.41
CA ASP A 236 22.69 14.77 -15.13
C ASP A 236 21.36 15.09 -14.42
N VAL A 237 20.85 16.32 -14.56
CA VAL A 237 19.53 16.71 -14.04
C VAL A 237 18.40 16.12 -14.88
N ILE A 238 18.53 16.18 -16.20
CA ILE A 238 17.58 15.60 -17.15
C ILE A 238 17.47 14.08 -16.92
N GLU A 239 18.60 13.38 -16.77
CA GLU A 239 18.66 11.95 -16.50
C GLU A 239 17.96 11.61 -15.17
N LEU A 240 18.18 12.40 -14.11
CA LEU A 240 17.55 12.19 -12.82
C LEU A 240 16.02 12.38 -12.88
N PHE A 241 15.54 13.43 -13.55
CA PHE A 241 14.10 13.63 -13.78
C PHE A 241 13.50 12.50 -14.61
N SER A 242 14.14 12.12 -15.71
CA SER A 242 13.67 11.07 -16.62
C SER A 242 13.57 9.71 -15.92
N LYS A 243 14.57 9.35 -15.10
CA LYS A 243 14.54 8.10 -14.32
C LYS A 243 13.50 8.13 -13.22
N THR A 244 13.37 9.24 -12.51
CA THR A 244 12.33 9.41 -11.48
C THR A 244 10.94 9.32 -12.11
N LEU A 245 10.72 10.00 -13.24
CA LEU A 245 9.48 9.95 -14.02
C LEU A 245 9.13 8.51 -14.47
N SER A 246 10.10 7.80 -15.05
CA SER A 246 9.92 6.41 -15.49
C SER A 246 9.57 5.48 -14.33
N PHE A 247 10.22 5.67 -13.18
CA PHE A 247 9.92 4.92 -11.96
C PHE A 247 8.50 5.21 -11.47
N THR A 248 8.13 6.49 -11.32
CA THR A 248 6.78 6.91 -10.93
C THR A 248 5.72 6.34 -11.87
N PHE A 249 5.94 6.36 -13.19
CA PHE A 249 5.01 5.80 -14.16
C PHE A 249 4.73 4.30 -13.94
N LYS A 250 5.78 3.48 -13.79
CA LYS A 250 5.64 2.02 -13.56
C LYS A 250 4.82 1.71 -12.31
N TRP A 251 4.94 2.56 -11.29
CA TRP A 251 4.24 2.37 -10.02
C TRP A 251 2.78 2.76 -10.04
N ARG A 252 2.43 3.81 -10.81
CA ARG A 252 1.04 4.16 -11.09
C ARG A 252 0.25 2.95 -11.61
N ASP A 253 0.83 2.25 -12.58
CA ASP A 253 0.20 1.09 -13.21
C ASP A 253 0.08 -0.09 -12.23
N ARG A 254 1.09 -0.30 -11.37
CA ARG A 254 1.08 -1.39 -10.39
C ARG A 254 0.01 -1.24 -9.31
N ILE A 255 -0.19 -0.05 -8.72
CA ILE A 255 -1.21 0.16 -7.67
C ILE A 255 -2.61 -0.11 -8.22
N CYS A 256 -2.95 0.50 -9.36
CA CYS A 256 -4.27 0.36 -9.97
C CYS A 256 -4.55 -1.06 -10.50
N SER A 257 -3.58 -1.69 -11.17
CA SER A 257 -3.80 -3.00 -11.80
C SER A 257 -3.62 -4.19 -10.86
N SER A 258 -2.69 -4.12 -9.91
CA SER A 258 -2.33 -5.25 -9.04
C SER A 258 -3.06 -5.20 -7.69
N HIS A 259 -2.92 -4.11 -6.93
CA HIS A 259 -3.40 -4.06 -5.54
C HIS A 259 -4.92 -4.02 -5.46
N VAL A 260 -5.56 -3.13 -6.22
CA VAL A 260 -7.02 -3.03 -6.28
C VAL A 260 -7.64 -4.31 -6.83
N SER A 261 -7.07 -4.89 -7.90
CA SER A 261 -7.55 -6.15 -8.47
C SER A 261 -7.46 -7.31 -7.46
N ARG A 262 -6.34 -7.44 -6.74
CA ARG A 262 -6.14 -8.46 -5.71
C ARG A 262 -7.15 -8.35 -4.58
N LEU A 263 -7.49 -7.14 -4.15
CA LEU A 263 -8.51 -6.92 -3.12
C LEU A 263 -9.91 -7.35 -3.60
N TYR A 264 -10.27 -7.11 -4.85
CA TYR A 264 -11.57 -7.56 -5.40
C TYR A 264 -11.66 -9.09 -5.58
N LYS A 265 -10.54 -9.81 -5.62
CA LYS A 265 -10.55 -11.30 -5.61
C LYS A 265 -10.97 -11.88 -4.26
N PHE A 266 -11.03 -11.11 -3.19
CA PHE A 266 -11.46 -11.58 -1.88
C PHE A 266 -12.92 -12.08 -1.85
N ASN A 267 -13.82 -11.50 -2.66
CA ASN A 267 -15.23 -11.90 -2.72
C ASN A 267 -15.57 -12.84 -3.88
N SER A 268 -14.65 -13.07 -4.82
CA SER A 268 -14.77 -14.23 -5.70
C SER A 268 -14.49 -15.46 -4.84
N GLN A 269 -15.31 -16.50 -4.93
CA GLN A 269 -15.24 -17.76 -4.15
C GLN A 269 -13.88 -18.49 -4.18
N GLU A 270 -12.89 -17.93 -4.86
CA GLU A 270 -11.47 -18.22 -4.81
C GLU A 270 -10.77 -17.08 -4.06
N LEU A 271 -10.62 -17.24 -2.74
CA LEU A 271 -9.63 -16.49 -1.99
C LEU A 271 -8.27 -16.82 -2.63
N ALA A 272 -7.74 -15.90 -3.44
CA ALA A 272 -6.43 -16.03 -4.07
C ALA A 272 -5.35 -15.84 -2.99
N ILE A 273 -5.19 -16.86 -2.15
CA ILE A 273 -4.23 -16.88 -1.05
C ILE A 273 -2.85 -17.08 -1.65
N ILE A 274 -2.12 -15.99 -1.82
CA ILE A 274 -0.74 -15.98 -2.34
C ILE A 274 0.19 -16.19 -1.14
N GLY A 275 1.12 -17.15 -1.24
CA GLY A 275 2.07 -17.50 -0.18
C GLY A 275 2.98 -16.35 0.30
N GLU A 276 3.02 -15.24 -0.43
CA GLU A 276 3.74 -14.01 -0.07
C GLU A 276 3.06 -13.25 1.09
N TYR A 277 1.75 -13.43 1.29
CA TYR A 277 0.95 -12.72 2.32
C TYR A 277 0.73 -13.54 3.59
N VAL A 278 1.60 -14.52 3.77
CA VAL A 278 1.55 -15.49 4.83
C VAL A 278 2.68 -15.10 5.77
N GLY A 279 2.32 -14.52 6.92
CA GLY A 279 3.31 -13.94 7.83
C GLY A 279 4.35 -14.97 8.30
N PRO A 280 5.49 -14.52 8.87
CA PRO A 280 6.60 -15.39 9.30
C PRO A 280 6.25 -16.40 10.42
N TRP A 281 5.01 -16.37 10.92
CA TRP A 281 4.51 -17.18 12.03
C TRP A 281 3.51 -18.27 11.58
N ASP A 282 3.33 -18.46 10.28
CA ASP A 282 2.25 -19.28 9.74
C ASP A 282 2.70 -20.72 9.38
N PRO A 283 2.09 -21.78 9.96
CA PRO A 283 2.34 -23.19 9.62
C PRO A 283 1.58 -23.60 8.34
N THR A 284 1.76 -22.84 7.26
CA THR A 284 0.73 -22.58 6.25
C THR A 284 0.41 -23.74 5.34
N GLN A 285 1.38 -24.54 4.91
CA GLN A 285 1.11 -25.55 3.88
C GLN A 285 0.06 -26.57 4.37
N SER A 286 0.08 -26.91 5.65
CA SER A 286 -0.90 -27.83 6.27
C SER A 286 -2.31 -27.24 6.34
N VAL A 287 -2.46 -26.00 6.81
CA VAL A 287 -3.79 -25.34 6.91
C VAL A 287 -4.33 -25.01 5.52
N TRP A 288 -3.45 -24.68 4.59
CA TRP A 288 -3.77 -24.41 3.19
C TRP A 288 -4.23 -25.66 2.43
N ASN A 289 -3.46 -26.76 2.53
CA ASN A 289 -3.84 -28.05 1.96
C ASN A 289 -5.18 -28.52 2.56
N TRP A 290 -5.37 -28.27 3.87
CA TRP A 290 -6.61 -28.56 4.55
C TRP A 290 -7.79 -27.73 4.02
N TYR A 291 -7.63 -26.41 3.90
CA TYR A 291 -8.68 -25.51 3.41
C TYR A 291 -9.11 -25.89 1.98
N HIS A 292 -8.15 -26.11 1.08
CA HIS A 292 -8.45 -26.57 -0.28
C HIS A 292 -9.16 -27.92 -0.30
N PHE A 293 -8.68 -28.89 0.47
CA PHE A 293 -9.32 -30.19 0.59
C PHE A 293 -10.74 -30.08 1.17
N TRP A 294 -10.95 -29.23 2.17
CA TRP A 294 -12.24 -29.09 2.82
C TRP A 294 -13.26 -28.35 1.95
N TRP A 295 -12.88 -27.21 1.36
CA TRP A 295 -13.74 -26.40 0.50
C TRP A 295 -14.25 -27.19 -0.70
N TYR A 296 -13.36 -27.95 -1.36
CA TYR A 296 -13.72 -28.75 -2.53
C TYR A 296 -14.68 -29.90 -2.19
N ASN A 297 -14.59 -30.45 -0.97
CA ASN A 297 -15.36 -31.64 -0.57
C ASN A 297 -16.60 -31.34 0.28
N ASN A 298 -16.75 -30.15 0.88
CA ASN A 298 -17.77 -29.88 1.90
C ASN A 298 -18.52 -28.56 1.72
N ARG A 299 -18.52 -28.00 0.51
CA ARG A 299 -19.14 -26.70 0.19
C ARG A 299 -20.59 -26.54 0.67
N GLN A 300 -21.40 -27.61 0.65
CA GLN A 300 -22.78 -27.59 1.14
C GLN A 300 -22.89 -27.56 2.68
N MET A 301 -21.91 -28.16 3.38
CA MET A 301 -21.85 -28.16 4.85
C MET A 301 -21.37 -26.80 5.39
N ALA A 302 -20.47 -26.13 4.65
CA ALA A 302 -20.03 -24.77 4.97
C ALA A 302 -21.21 -23.80 5.06
N VAL A 303 -22.11 -23.84 4.07
CA VAL A 303 -23.31 -22.99 4.01
C VAL A 303 -24.27 -23.28 5.17
N LEU A 304 -24.40 -24.53 5.62
CA LEU A 304 -25.25 -24.87 6.76
C LEU A 304 -24.67 -24.36 8.08
N ILE A 305 -23.35 -24.40 8.26
CA ILE A 305 -22.67 -23.93 9.48
C ILE A 305 -22.63 -22.40 9.53
N ASP A 306 -22.44 -21.73 8.40
CA ASP A 306 -22.49 -20.26 8.26
C ASP A 306 -23.84 -19.64 8.66
N ASN A 307 -24.91 -20.46 8.74
CA ASN A 307 -26.27 -20.03 9.09
C ASN A 307 -26.69 -20.48 10.51
N LEU A 308 -25.80 -21.09 11.28
CA LEU A 308 -26.07 -21.41 12.68
C LEU A 308 -25.94 -20.13 13.54
N PRO A 309 -26.89 -19.86 14.45
CA PRO A 309 -26.92 -18.66 15.27
C PRO A 309 -25.73 -18.54 16.25
#